data_AF-C4Z2N7-F1
#
_entry.id   AF-C4Z2N7-F1
#
_cell.length_a   1.000
_cell.length_b   1.000
_cell.length_c   1.000
_cell.angle_alpha   90.00
_cell.angle_beta   90.00
_cell.angle_gamma   90.00
#
_symmetry.space_group_name_H-M   'P 1'
#
loop_
_entity.id
_entity.type
_entity.pdbx_description
1 polymer ?
#
loop_
_entity_poly.entity_id
_entity_poly.type
_entity_poly.pdbx_seq_one_letter_code
_entity_poly.pdbx_strand_id
1 'polypeptide(L)'
;MYQNGLLLIPDSSPGDYKKINFQIRNLIKANESNIAFLLNGMFLVGYSIGTNEELINVDIFPMDYYKEDCSYKELLDYIANIEMEIIKENDIKSYIRFNSKLEKNNPYTSKEPTQRIGYGIETFFCLKSCDEFFNYNDIFPLVEIMFENRKFKAPFNSDSYLLNLYGDIYQWPYDVAESPHSIGRHFQVFNSEYNAFYISSISDAIEFVNNMGLFYNNKPIVEKYKIKVWNEYISIIDYLDENNVDYIVYA
;
A
#
# COMPACT_ATOMS: atom_id res chain seq x y z
N MET A 1 -25.80 -16.21 19.06
CA MET A 1 -24.61 -15.46 18.65
C MET A 1 -23.60 -15.58 19.78
N TYR A 2 -22.61 -16.46 19.67
CA TYR A 2 -21.48 -16.45 20.59
C TYR A 2 -20.49 -15.42 20.05
N GLN A 3 -20.26 -14.33 20.77
CA GLN A 3 -18.99 -13.59 20.70
C GLN A 3 -18.89 -12.63 21.88
N ASN A 4 -18.44 -13.16 23.03
CA ASN A 4 -17.72 -12.35 24.00
C ASN A 4 -16.37 -12.04 23.36
N GLY A 5 -16.16 -10.82 22.87
CA GLY A 5 -14.89 -10.42 22.28
C GLY A 5 -15.02 -9.33 21.22
N LEU A 6 -13.87 -8.79 20.81
CA LEU A 6 -13.76 -7.70 19.85
C LEU A 6 -13.64 -8.18 18.40
N LEU A 7 -13.71 -9.48 18.14
CA LEU A 7 -13.54 -10.08 16.81
C LEU A 7 -14.89 -10.42 16.17
N LEU A 8 -15.12 -9.93 14.96
CA LEU A 8 -16.20 -10.30 14.07
C LEU A 8 -15.69 -11.29 13.00
N ILE A 9 -16.40 -12.39 12.83
CA ILE A 9 -16.27 -13.28 11.66
C ILE A 9 -17.64 -13.22 10.97
N PRO A 10 -17.79 -12.49 9.86
CA PRO A 10 -19.10 -12.24 9.30
C PRO A 10 -19.61 -13.46 8.54
N ASP A 11 -20.93 -13.67 8.57
CA ASP A 11 -21.59 -14.64 7.68
C ASP A 11 -21.90 -14.04 6.29
N SER A 12 -21.77 -12.71 6.13
CA SER A 12 -21.95 -12.02 4.85
C SER A 12 -20.71 -12.14 3.96
N SER A 13 -20.92 -12.09 2.64
CA SER A 13 -19.84 -11.99 1.67
C SER A 13 -18.92 -10.79 1.99
N PRO A 14 -17.60 -10.89 1.79
CA PRO A 14 -16.65 -9.80 2.00
C PRO A 14 -17.04 -8.49 1.29
N GLY A 15 -17.81 -8.54 0.20
CA GLY A 15 -18.26 -7.36 -0.55
C GLY A 15 -19.44 -6.57 0.07
N ASP A 16 -20.11 -7.08 1.11
CA ASP A 16 -21.23 -6.38 1.76
C ASP A 16 -20.76 -5.42 2.86
N TYR A 17 -20.03 -4.38 2.44
CA TYR A 17 -19.44 -3.40 3.35
C TYR A 17 -20.45 -2.70 4.25
N LYS A 18 -21.69 -2.48 3.76
CA LYS A 18 -22.74 -1.83 4.56
C LYS A 18 -23.11 -2.67 5.78
N LYS A 19 -23.32 -3.98 5.56
CA LYS A 19 -23.66 -4.92 6.63
C LYS A 19 -22.49 -5.13 7.59
N ILE A 20 -21.28 -5.29 7.07
CA ILE A 20 -20.06 -5.44 7.88
C ILE A 20 -19.85 -4.21 8.77
N ASN A 21 -19.94 -3.00 8.20
CA ASN A 21 -19.78 -1.74 8.95
C ASN A 21 -20.84 -1.59 10.06
N PHE A 22 -22.08 -1.98 9.79
CA PHE A 22 -23.12 -1.99 10.82
C PHE A 22 -22.81 -2.97 11.96
N GLN A 23 -22.38 -4.19 11.63
CA GLN A 23 -22.01 -5.21 12.62
C GLN A 23 -20.82 -4.77 13.48
N ILE A 24 -19.77 -4.22 12.87
CA ILE A 24 -18.60 -3.71 13.58
C ILE A 24 -18.99 -2.58 14.56
N ARG A 25 -19.81 -1.61 14.12
CA ARG A 25 -20.28 -0.53 15.01
C ARG A 25 -21.01 -1.07 16.23
N ASN A 26 -21.89 -2.05 16.02
CA ASN A 26 -22.63 -2.67 17.12
C ASN A 26 -21.70 -3.45 18.05
N LEU A 27 -20.68 -4.12 17.51
CA LEU A 27 -19.69 -4.86 18.31
C LEU A 27 -18.87 -3.92 19.19
N ILE A 28 -18.39 -2.79 18.64
CA ILE A 28 -17.66 -1.76 19.38
C ILE A 28 -18.52 -1.20 20.52
N LYS A 29 -19.76 -0.79 20.21
CA LYS A 29 -20.70 -0.24 21.20
C LYS A 29 -21.07 -1.25 22.29
N ALA A 30 -21.36 -2.49 21.92
CA ALA A 30 -21.78 -3.53 22.87
C ALA A 30 -20.67 -3.95 23.84
N ASN A 31 -19.40 -3.76 23.47
CA ASN A 31 -18.25 -4.10 24.30
C ASN A 31 -17.60 -2.87 24.96
N GLU A 32 -18.20 -1.67 24.85
CA GLU A 32 -17.62 -0.41 25.36
C GLU A 32 -16.14 -0.21 24.96
N SER A 33 -15.79 -0.66 23.75
CA SER A 33 -14.43 -0.64 23.23
C SER A 33 -14.22 0.55 22.29
N ASN A 34 -12.97 0.92 22.05
CA ASN A 34 -12.61 1.86 20.97
C ASN A 34 -12.27 1.13 19.66
N ILE A 35 -12.07 -0.19 19.73
CA ILE A 35 -11.63 -0.99 18.59
C ILE A 35 -12.43 -2.29 18.47
N ALA A 36 -12.56 -2.76 17.24
CA ALA A 36 -12.98 -4.12 16.91
C ALA A 36 -12.15 -4.65 15.75
N PHE A 37 -12.18 -5.95 15.54
CA PHE A 37 -11.46 -6.64 14.49
C PHE A 37 -12.42 -7.42 13.61
N LEU A 38 -12.09 -7.53 12.34
CA LEU A 38 -12.78 -8.36 11.37
C LEU A 38 -11.80 -9.38 10.81
N LEU A 39 -12.15 -10.66 10.84
CA LEU A 39 -11.45 -11.67 10.07
C LEU A 39 -12.27 -12.00 8.83
N ASN A 40 -11.83 -11.50 7.67
CA ASN A 40 -12.57 -11.60 6.40
C ASN A 40 -12.26 -12.89 5.60
N GLY A 41 -11.42 -13.78 6.16
CA GLY A 41 -10.97 -15.01 5.52
C GLY A 41 -9.64 -14.88 4.76
N MET A 42 -9.23 -13.66 4.40
CA MET A 42 -7.96 -13.39 3.73
C MET A 42 -6.95 -12.71 4.66
N PHE A 43 -7.42 -11.76 5.47
CA PHE A 43 -6.60 -11.01 6.42
C PHE A 43 -7.46 -10.45 7.57
N LEU A 44 -6.78 -9.88 8.56
CA LEU A 44 -7.41 -9.21 9.68
C LEU A 44 -7.58 -7.73 9.35
N VAL A 45 -8.71 -7.13 9.72
CA VAL A 45 -8.93 -5.68 9.61
C VAL A 45 -9.27 -5.14 10.98
N GLY A 46 -8.49 -4.15 11.45
CA GLY A 46 -8.77 -3.40 12.65
C GLY A 46 -9.71 -2.23 12.33
N TYR A 47 -10.72 -2.02 13.16
CA TYR A 47 -11.69 -0.93 13.04
C TYR A 47 -11.69 -0.07 14.30
N SER A 48 -11.86 1.23 14.12
CA SER A 48 -12.11 2.22 15.17
C SER A 48 -13.17 3.22 14.71
N ILE A 49 -13.81 3.89 15.66
CA ILE A 49 -14.75 5.00 15.37
C ILE A 49 -14.01 6.32 15.57
N GLY A 50 -13.87 7.08 14.49
CA GLY A 50 -13.28 8.41 14.51
C GLY A 50 -14.17 9.44 15.20
N THR A 51 -13.64 10.64 15.42
CA THR A 51 -14.34 11.75 16.10
C THR A 51 -15.63 12.17 15.40
N ASN A 52 -15.72 11.97 14.08
CA ASN A 52 -16.90 12.31 13.26
C ASN A 52 -17.87 11.12 13.13
N GLU A 53 -17.77 10.13 14.02
CA GLU A 53 -18.48 8.85 13.95
C GLU A 53 -18.18 8.01 12.70
N GLU A 54 -17.18 8.35 11.89
CA GLU A 54 -16.75 7.54 10.75
C GLU A 54 -16.02 6.28 11.21
N LEU A 55 -16.16 5.17 10.47
CA LEU A 55 -15.34 4.00 10.71
C LEU A 55 -14.00 4.19 10.02
N ILE A 56 -12.93 4.10 10.80
CA ILE A 56 -11.56 4.06 10.30
C ILE A 56 -11.13 2.60 10.35
N ASN A 57 -10.58 2.09 9.25
CA ASN A 57 -10.07 0.73 9.18
C ASN A 57 -8.58 0.70 8.80
N VAL A 58 -7.91 -0.33 9.30
CA VAL A 58 -6.52 -0.66 8.97
C VAL A 58 -6.47 -2.14 8.62
N ASP A 59 -5.99 -2.45 7.43
CA ASP A 59 -5.73 -3.83 7.02
C ASP A 59 -4.44 -4.30 7.68
N ILE A 60 -4.47 -5.50 8.26
CA ILE A 60 -3.38 -6.08 9.03
C ILE A 60 -2.93 -7.34 8.31
N PHE A 61 -1.70 -7.30 7.78
CA PHE A 61 -1.03 -8.42 7.11
C PHE A 61 0.07 -8.94 8.04
N PRO A 62 -0.16 -10.07 8.74
CA PRO A 62 0.86 -10.68 9.58
C PRO A 62 2.07 -11.11 8.75
N MET A 63 3.24 -11.15 9.38
CA MET A 63 4.47 -11.69 8.79
C MET A 63 4.94 -12.91 9.57
N ASP A 64 5.53 -13.86 8.86
CA ASP A 64 6.05 -15.11 9.38
C ASP A 64 7.56 -15.24 9.12
N TYR A 65 8.21 -16.11 9.91
CA TYR A 65 9.54 -16.59 9.60
C TYR A 65 9.47 -17.70 8.54
N TYR A 66 10.41 -17.68 7.62
CA TYR A 66 10.54 -18.70 6.57
C TYR A 66 11.85 -19.47 6.73
N LYS A 67 11.85 -20.76 6.38
CA LYS A 67 13.04 -21.61 6.51
C LYS A 67 14.19 -21.11 5.64
N GLU A 68 15.42 -21.38 6.07
CA GLU A 68 16.65 -20.97 5.37
C GLU A 68 16.97 -21.80 4.12
N ASP A 69 16.29 -22.93 3.94
CA ASP A 69 16.52 -23.87 2.84
C ASP A 69 15.51 -23.72 1.69
N CYS A 70 14.59 -22.72 1.73
CA CYS A 70 13.64 -22.47 0.64
C CYS A 70 13.91 -21.18 -0.14
N SER A 71 13.76 -21.19 -1.45
CA SER A 71 13.76 -19.96 -2.25
C SER A 71 12.40 -19.28 -2.22
N TYR A 72 12.38 -17.97 -2.47
CA TYR A 72 11.12 -17.23 -2.61
C TYR A 72 10.28 -17.78 -3.78
N LYS A 73 10.95 -18.17 -4.87
CA LYS A 73 10.31 -18.80 -6.03
C LYS A 73 9.59 -20.11 -5.67
N GLU A 74 10.21 -20.99 -4.88
CA GLU A 74 9.57 -22.24 -4.45
C GLU A 74 8.32 -21.97 -3.60
N LEU A 75 8.35 -20.92 -2.78
CA LEU A 75 7.17 -20.45 -2.07
C LEU A 75 6.08 -19.95 -3.04
N LEU A 76 6.43 -19.13 -4.02
CA LEU A 76 5.48 -18.62 -5.03
C LEU A 76 4.84 -19.76 -5.84
N ASP A 77 5.63 -20.75 -6.27
CA ASP A 77 5.15 -21.93 -6.98
C ASP A 77 4.20 -22.77 -6.10
N TYR A 78 4.48 -22.87 -4.80
CA TYR A 78 3.61 -23.56 -3.84
C TYR A 78 2.27 -22.83 -3.65
N ILE A 79 2.29 -21.53 -3.40
CA ILE A 79 1.03 -20.77 -3.19
C ILE A 79 0.18 -20.72 -4.46
N ALA A 80 0.78 -20.71 -5.65
CA ALA A 80 0.03 -20.74 -6.91
C ALA A 80 -0.79 -22.03 -7.07
N ASN A 81 -0.24 -23.18 -6.63
CA ASN A 81 -0.96 -24.45 -6.63
C ASN A 81 -2.13 -24.47 -5.63
N ILE A 82 -1.92 -23.87 -4.45
CA ILE A 82 -2.86 -23.85 -3.33
C ILE A 82 -4.00 -22.86 -3.58
N GLU A 83 -3.71 -21.74 -4.22
CA GLU A 83 -4.72 -20.74 -4.59
C GLU A 83 -5.78 -21.33 -5.52
N MET A 84 -5.38 -22.21 -6.45
CA MET A 84 -6.35 -22.94 -7.29
C MET A 84 -7.29 -23.87 -6.48
N GLU A 85 -6.89 -24.30 -5.29
CA GLU A 85 -7.74 -25.06 -4.38
C GLU A 85 -8.71 -24.14 -3.64
N ILE A 86 -8.24 -22.99 -3.14
CA ILE A 86 -9.06 -22.08 -2.32
C ILE A 86 -10.09 -21.28 -3.12
N ILE A 87 -9.84 -20.99 -4.40
CA ILE A 87 -10.80 -20.28 -5.28
C ILE A 87 -12.15 -21.04 -5.38
N LYS A 88 -12.17 -22.33 -5.04
CA LYS A 88 -13.38 -23.15 -5.00
C LYS A 88 -14.25 -22.90 -3.76
N GLU A 89 -13.69 -22.30 -2.72
CA GLU A 89 -14.38 -21.96 -1.49
C GLU A 89 -15.09 -20.60 -1.62
N ASN A 90 -16.35 -20.53 -1.21
CA ASN A 90 -17.20 -19.35 -1.40
C ASN A 90 -17.66 -18.68 -0.10
N ASP A 91 -17.18 -19.17 1.05
CA ASP A 91 -17.55 -18.61 2.36
C ASP A 91 -16.35 -18.44 3.30
N ILE A 92 -16.45 -17.44 4.17
CA ILE A 92 -15.38 -17.01 5.07
C ILE A 92 -14.97 -18.11 6.05
N LYS A 93 -15.90 -18.94 6.50
CA LYS A 93 -15.56 -20.03 7.45
C LYS A 93 -14.75 -21.12 6.77
N SER A 94 -14.99 -21.38 5.48
CA SER A 94 -14.18 -22.29 4.68
C SER A 94 -12.77 -21.75 4.46
N TYR A 95 -12.62 -20.47 4.14
CA TYR A 95 -11.31 -19.78 4.08
C TYR A 95 -10.54 -19.91 5.41
N ILE A 96 -11.18 -19.62 6.55
CA ILE A 96 -10.53 -19.72 7.87
C ILE A 96 -10.07 -21.17 8.14
N ARG A 97 -10.91 -22.16 7.84
CA ARG A 97 -10.53 -23.58 8.00
C ARG A 97 -9.37 -23.96 7.10
N PHE A 98 -9.33 -23.42 5.88
CA PHE A 98 -8.24 -23.63 4.95
C PHE A 98 -6.93 -23.04 5.48
N ASN A 99 -6.94 -21.77 5.90
CA ASN A 99 -5.76 -21.10 6.45
C ASN A 99 -5.21 -21.85 7.67
N SER A 100 -6.10 -22.37 8.53
CA SER A 100 -5.69 -23.22 9.66
C SER A 100 -5.07 -24.57 9.25
N LYS A 101 -5.40 -25.12 8.08
CA LYS A 101 -4.71 -26.30 7.54
C LYS A 101 -3.36 -25.92 6.93
N LEU A 102 -3.29 -24.79 6.23
CA LEU A 102 -2.08 -24.28 5.60
C LEU A 102 -1.03 -23.93 6.67
N GLU A 103 -1.41 -23.22 7.74
CA GLU A 103 -0.55 -22.85 8.87
C GLU A 103 0.11 -24.07 9.54
N LYS A 104 -0.56 -25.22 9.54
CA LYS A 104 -0.06 -26.47 10.14
C LYS A 104 0.78 -27.33 9.21
N ASN A 105 0.45 -27.34 7.91
CA ASN A 105 0.96 -28.35 6.99
C ASN A 105 1.93 -27.81 5.95
N ASN A 106 2.09 -26.48 5.85
CA ASN A 106 2.98 -25.93 4.85
C ASN A 106 4.46 -26.27 5.15
N PRO A 107 5.28 -26.51 4.11
CA PRO A 107 6.66 -26.91 4.32
C PRO A 107 7.62 -25.72 4.47
N TYR A 108 7.17 -24.47 4.35
CA TYR A 108 8.04 -23.30 4.15
C TYR A 108 8.18 -22.38 5.37
N THR A 109 7.13 -22.23 6.19
CA THR A 109 7.21 -21.40 7.39
C THR A 109 8.01 -22.09 8.48
N SER A 110 8.68 -21.28 9.30
CA SER A 110 9.43 -21.68 10.47
C SER A 110 8.70 -21.22 11.72
N LYS A 111 8.65 -22.08 12.75
CA LYS A 111 8.16 -21.69 14.08
C LYS A 111 9.26 -21.05 14.94
N GLU A 112 10.52 -21.24 14.55
CA GLU A 112 11.68 -20.58 15.15
C GLU A 112 12.10 -19.36 14.31
N PRO A 113 12.64 -18.30 14.92
CA PRO A 113 13.17 -17.16 14.19
C PRO A 113 14.25 -17.55 13.18
N THR A 114 14.20 -16.93 12.00
CA THR A 114 15.18 -17.08 10.92
C THR A 114 15.56 -15.72 10.35
N GLN A 115 16.53 -15.68 9.44
CA GLN A 115 16.91 -14.46 8.74
C GLN A 115 15.91 -14.05 7.65
N ARG A 116 14.86 -14.86 7.40
CA ARG A 116 13.89 -14.64 6.33
C ARG A 116 12.52 -14.36 6.91
N ILE A 117 12.03 -13.17 6.62
CA ILE A 117 10.69 -12.74 6.96
C ILE A 117 9.89 -12.58 5.67
N GLY A 118 8.63 -13.01 5.67
CA GLY A 118 7.70 -12.78 4.56
C GLY A 118 6.32 -12.53 5.11
N TYR A 119 5.41 -12.05 4.27
CA TYR A 119 3.99 -12.02 4.62
C TYR A 119 3.47 -13.43 4.93
N GLY A 120 2.44 -13.53 5.77
CA GLY A 120 1.84 -14.80 6.15
C GLY A 120 1.44 -15.63 4.94
N ILE A 121 1.65 -16.95 5.00
CA ILE A 121 1.54 -17.82 3.83
C ILE A 121 0.13 -17.81 3.20
N GLU A 122 -0.90 -17.47 3.97
CA GLU A 122 -2.29 -17.30 3.52
C GLU A 122 -2.56 -16.00 2.75
N THR A 123 -1.66 -15.02 2.81
CA THR A 123 -1.81 -13.71 2.16
C THR A 123 -1.20 -13.72 0.75
N PHE A 124 -1.75 -14.56 -0.13
CA PHE A 124 -1.16 -14.84 -1.45
C PHE A 124 -0.88 -13.60 -2.30
N PHE A 125 -1.77 -12.61 -2.27
CA PHE A 125 -1.59 -11.38 -3.03
C PHE A 125 -0.40 -10.57 -2.50
N CYS A 126 -0.19 -10.49 -1.17
CA CYS A 126 0.97 -9.84 -0.59
C CYS A 126 2.27 -10.53 -0.99
N LEU A 127 2.30 -11.88 -0.92
CA LEU A 127 3.47 -12.65 -1.35
C LEU A 127 3.80 -12.44 -2.83
N LYS A 128 2.79 -12.38 -3.70
CA LYS A 128 3.00 -12.13 -5.13
C LYS A 128 3.40 -10.69 -5.47
N SER A 129 3.21 -9.75 -4.54
CA SER A 129 3.61 -8.35 -4.69
C SER A 129 5.05 -8.08 -4.24
N CYS A 130 5.74 -9.07 -3.68
CA CYS A 130 7.15 -8.95 -3.30
C CYS A 130 8.03 -9.78 -4.24
N ASP A 131 9.28 -9.37 -4.37
CA ASP A 131 10.27 -10.08 -5.19
C ASP A 131 11.07 -11.13 -4.40
N GLU A 132 11.21 -10.95 -3.08
CA GLU A 132 12.01 -11.82 -2.22
C GLU A 132 11.55 -11.78 -0.74
N PHE A 133 12.21 -12.58 0.11
CA PHE A 133 12.04 -12.47 1.56
C PHE A 133 12.74 -11.23 2.11
N PHE A 134 12.14 -10.59 3.10
CA PHE A 134 12.80 -9.56 3.90
C PHE A 134 13.89 -10.17 4.77
N ASN A 135 14.99 -9.42 4.95
CA ASN A 135 16.04 -9.80 5.89
C ASN A 135 15.63 -9.43 7.32
N TYR A 136 15.75 -10.38 8.26
CA TYR A 136 15.50 -10.13 9.68
C TYR A 136 16.27 -8.92 10.23
N ASN A 137 17.54 -8.80 9.86
CA ASN A 137 18.41 -7.74 10.37
C ASN A 137 18.07 -6.35 9.81
N ASP A 138 17.34 -6.29 8.69
CA ASP A 138 16.84 -5.01 8.17
C ASP A 138 15.58 -4.54 8.92
N ILE A 139 14.87 -5.46 9.58
CA ILE A 139 13.65 -5.14 10.34
C ILE A 139 13.98 -4.96 11.82
N PHE A 140 14.73 -5.88 12.41
CA PHE A 140 14.94 -5.93 13.86
C PHE A 140 16.40 -5.64 14.26
N PRO A 141 16.63 -5.00 15.42
CA PRO A 141 15.62 -4.48 16.35
C PRO A 141 14.92 -3.24 15.79
N LEU A 142 13.64 -3.06 16.12
CA LEU A 142 12.91 -1.87 15.69
C LEU A 142 13.54 -0.60 16.28
N VAL A 143 13.68 0.42 15.43
CA VAL A 143 14.18 1.74 15.82
C VAL A 143 13.02 2.72 16.03
N GLU A 144 13.28 3.80 16.76
CA GLU A 144 12.30 4.87 16.94
C GLU A 144 12.47 5.92 15.85
N ILE A 145 11.37 6.29 15.18
CA ILE A 145 11.32 7.38 14.20
C ILE A 145 10.32 8.44 14.64
N MET A 146 10.55 9.68 14.22
CA MET A 146 9.60 10.78 14.41
C MET A 146 8.77 10.95 13.14
N PHE A 147 7.45 10.90 13.26
CA PHE A 147 6.52 11.21 12.20
C PHE A 147 5.40 12.10 12.76
N GLU A 148 5.18 13.26 12.16
CA GLU A 148 4.18 14.26 12.61
C GLU A 148 4.22 14.56 14.12
N ASN A 149 5.41 14.83 14.66
CA ASN A 149 5.65 15.09 16.09
C ASN A 149 5.27 13.96 17.04
N ARG A 150 5.15 12.72 16.53
CA ARG A 150 4.89 11.52 17.32
C ARG A 150 5.99 10.48 17.06
N LYS A 151 6.27 9.69 18.10
CA LYS A 151 7.26 8.61 18.06
C LYS A 151 6.60 7.34 17.59
N PHE A 152 7.18 6.71 16.58
CA PHE A 152 6.76 5.41 16.05
C PHE A 152 7.92 4.43 16.05
N LYS A 153 7.59 3.14 15.93
CA LYS A 153 8.58 2.09 15.69
C LYS A 153 8.66 1.81 14.19
N ALA A 154 9.87 1.63 13.68
CA ALA A 154 10.14 1.33 12.29
C ALA A 154 11.22 0.24 12.15
N PRO A 155 11.32 -0.43 10.98
CA PRO A 155 12.42 -1.32 10.64
C PRO A 155 13.79 -0.67 10.88
N PHE A 156 14.75 -1.45 11.40
CA PHE A 156 16.13 -1.02 11.66
C PHE A 156 16.78 -0.33 10.46
N ASN A 157 16.60 -0.92 9.27
CA ASN A 157 17.05 -0.42 7.98
C ASN A 157 15.82 -0.17 7.09
N SER A 158 15.12 0.94 7.36
CA SER A 158 13.88 1.29 6.67
C SER A 158 14.05 1.45 5.15
N ASP A 159 15.21 1.94 4.68
CA ASP A 159 15.48 2.09 3.24
C ASP A 159 15.53 0.73 2.53
N SER A 160 16.23 -0.26 3.09
CA SER A 160 16.26 -1.63 2.53
C SER A 160 14.86 -2.27 2.53
N TYR A 161 14.13 -2.10 3.63
CA TYR A 161 12.76 -2.62 3.76
C TYR A 161 11.81 -2.00 2.73
N LEU A 162 11.88 -0.67 2.53
CA LEU A 162 11.07 0.04 1.56
C LEU A 162 11.49 -0.26 0.11
N LEU A 163 12.78 -0.42 -0.15
CA LEU A 163 13.32 -0.82 -1.45
C LEU A 163 12.76 -2.16 -1.90
N ASN A 164 12.64 -3.12 -0.97
CA ASN A 164 12.04 -4.43 -1.24
C ASN A 164 10.53 -4.34 -1.54
N LEU A 165 9.80 -3.44 -0.88
CA LEU A 165 8.35 -3.27 -1.07
C LEU A 165 7.98 -2.48 -2.33
N TYR A 166 8.74 -1.45 -2.66
CA TYR A 166 8.33 -0.43 -3.63
C TYR A 166 9.36 -0.22 -4.75
N GLY A 167 10.50 -0.91 -4.73
CA GLY A 167 11.62 -0.61 -5.61
C GLY A 167 12.30 0.69 -5.22
N ASP A 168 12.92 1.38 -6.18
CA ASP A 168 13.64 2.62 -5.90
C ASP A 168 12.68 3.72 -5.42
N ILE A 169 12.62 3.90 -4.09
CA ILE A 169 11.73 4.84 -3.41
C ILE A 169 12.08 6.32 -3.66
N TYR A 170 13.22 6.59 -4.29
CA TYR A 170 13.62 7.93 -4.69
C TYR A 170 13.27 8.20 -6.16
N GLN A 171 12.60 7.27 -6.85
CA GLN A 171 12.07 7.43 -8.20
C GLN A 171 10.55 7.37 -8.17
N TRP A 172 9.93 7.92 -9.21
CA TRP A 172 8.51 7.71 -9.42
C TRP A 172 8.26 6.25 -9.80
N PRO A 173 7.21 5.60 -9.26
CA PRO A 173 6.77 4.31 -9.78
C PRO A 173 6.53 4.40 -11.29
N TYR A 174 6.89 3.35 -12.03
CA TYR A 174 6.78 3.38 -13.49
C TYR A 174 5.33 3.44 -13.98
N ASP A 175 4.39 3.03 -13.14
CA ASP A 175 2.94 2.96 -13.35
C ASP A 175 2.20 4.18 -12.79
N VAL A 176 2.93 5.24 -12.45
CA VAL A 176 2.32 6.50 -12.04
C VAL A 176 1.37 7.02 -13.15
N ALA A 177 0.14 7.32 -12.74
CA ALA A 177 -1.00 7.68 -13.61
C ALA A 177 -1.59 6.53 -14.45
N GLU A 178 -1.10 5.30 -14.33
CA GLU A 178 -1.86 4.12 -14.72
C GLU A 178 -2.99 3.88 -13.69
N SER A 179 -4.13 3.40 -14.17
CA SER A 179 -5.40 3.40 -13.42
C SER A 179 -5.25 2.88 -11.98
N PRO A 180 -5.64 3.66 -10.94
CA PRO A 180 -5.59 3.18 -9.56
C PRO A 180 -6.57 2.02 -9.35
N HIS A 181 -6.34 1.24 -8.28
CA HIS A 181 -7.19 0.18 -7.72
C HIS A 181 -8.64 0.56 -7.36
N SER A 182 -9.16 1.68 -7.87
CA SER A 182 -10.50 2.18 -7.60
C SER A 182 -11.24 2.39 -8.92
N ILE A 183 -12.14 1.45 -9.23
CA ILE A 183 -13.19 1.61 -10.23
C ILE A 183 -13.96 2.91 -9.93
N GLY A 184 -14.00 3.85 -10.87
CA GLY A 184 -14.80 5.07 -10.77
C GLY A 184 -14.04 6.37 -10.42
N ARG A 185 -12.71 6.36 -10.31
CA ARG A 185 -11.95 7.62 -10.36
C ARG A 185 -11.83 8.11 -11.80
N HIS A 186 -12.66 9.08 -12.15
CA HIS A 186 -12.51 9.84 -13.39
C HIS A 186 -11.37 10.83 -13.19
N PHE A 187 -10.15 10.45 -13.60
CA PHE A 187 -9.17 11.49 -13.92
C PHE A 187 -9.75 12.26 -15.09
N GLN A 188 -10.01 13.54 -14.89
CA GLN A 188 -10.36 14.40 -15.99
C GLN A 188 -9.12 14.47 -16.87
N VAL A 189 -9.14 13.73 -17.99
CA VAL A 189 -8.14 13.92 -19.04
C VAL A 189 -8.12 15.41 -19.31
N PHE A 190 -6.96 16.03 -19.12
CA PHE A 190 -6.78 17.45 -19.30
C PHE A 190 -7.43 17.87 -20.62
N ASN A 191 -8.42 18.76 -20.55
CA ASN A 191 -9.09 19.24 -21.74
C ASN A 191 -8.08 20.11 -22.49
N SER A 192 -7.72 19.72 -23.72
CA SER A 192 -6.71 20.35 -24.58
C SER A 192 -7.05 21.79 -25.01
N GLU A 193 -7.97 22.45 -24.32
CA GLU A 193 -8.44 23.80 -24.61
C GLU A 193 -7.57 24.90 -23.98
N TYR A 194 -6.60 24.53 -23.12
CA TYR A 194 -5.54 25.44 -22.70
C TYR A 194 -4.31 25.27 -23.58
N ASN A 195 -3.95 26.32 -24.33
CA ASN A 195 -2.62 26.48 -24.94
C ASN A 195 -1.57 26.66 -23.82
N ALA A 196 -1.36 25.65 -22.98
CA ALA A 196 -0.36 25.67 -21.93
C ALA A 196 1.02 25.26 -22.49
N PHE A 197 2.08 25.86 -21.93
CA PHE A 197 3.44 25.39 -22.15
C PHE A 197 3.73 24.28 -21.14
N TYR A 198 4.12 23.10 -21.62
CA TYR A 198 4.36 21.94 -20.76
C TYR A 198 5.85 21.79 -20.48
N ILE A 199 6.18 21.54 -19.22
CA ILE A 199 7.55 21.36 -18.74
C ILE A 199 7.71 19.94 -18.25
N SER A 200 8.55 19.17 -18.94
CA SER A 200 8.90 17.79 -18.61
C SER A 200 10.42 17.58 -18.50
N SER A 201 11.20 18.64 -18.70
CA SER A 201 12.65 18.65 -18.60
C SER A 201 13.17 20.03 -18.19
N ILE A 202 14.42 20.11 -17.73
CA ILE A 202 15.08 21.38 -17.44
C ILE A 202 15.21 22.26 -18.69
N SER A 203 15.38 21.64 -19.87
CA SER A 203 15.44 22.34 -21.15
C SER A 203 14.13 23.06 -21.45
N ASP A 204 12.98 22.41 -21.17
CA ASP A 204 11.66 23.03 -21.35
C ASP A 204 11.48 24.23 -20.42
N ALA A 205 11.96 24.12 -19.17
CA ALA A 205 11.92 25.22 -18.20
C ALA A 205 12.79 26.41 -18.65
N ILE A 206 14.00 26.14 -19.16
CA ILE A 206 14.90 27.15 -19.72
C ILE A 206 14.25 27.82 -20.94
N GLU A 207 13.65 27.05 -21.84
CA GLU A 207 12.94 27.56 -23.01
C GLU A 207 11.79 28.49 -22.60
N PHE A 208 10.98 28.08 -21.63
CA PHE A 208 9.88 28.89 -21.12
C PHE A 208 10.37 30.23 -20.56
N VAL A 209 11.38 30.20 -19.67
CA VAL A 209 11.93 31.41 -19.04
C VAL A 209 12.51 32.37 -20.08
N ASN A 210 13.28 31.85 -21.05
CA ASN A 210 13.88 32.68 -22.11
C ASN A 210 12.83 33.33 -23.03
N ASN A 211 11.65 32.74 -23.14
CA ASN A 211 10.57 33.19 -24.03
C ASN A 211 9.34 33.69 -23.26
N MET A 212 9.46 33.98 -21.97
CA MET A 212 8.32 34.32 -21.10
C MET A 212 7.49 35.51 -21.63
N GLY A 213 8.14 36.46 -22.32
CA GLY A 213 7.47 37.59 -22.98
C GLY A 213 6.54 37.21 -24.15
N LEU A 214 6.72 36.02 -24.75
CA LEU A 214 5.88 35.47 -25.81
C LEU A 214 4.71 34.62 -25.27
N PHE A 215 4.81 34.19 -24.01
CA PHE A 215 3.81 33.35 -23.34
C PHE A 215 2.98 34.12 -22.32
N TYR A 216 2.88 35.44 -22.48
CA TYR A 216 2.21 36.34 -21.53
C TYR A 216 0.77 35.85 -21.26
N ASN A 217 0.48 35.53 -19.98
CA ASN A 217 -0.75 34.94 -19.43
C ASN A 217 -0.89 33.40 -19.43
N ASN A 218 0.07 32.64 -19.98
CA ASN A 218 0.05 31.18 -19.88
C ASN A 218 0.94 30.71 -18.73
N LYS A 219 0.31 30.24 -17.63
CA LYS A 219 1.04 29.50 -16.59
C LYS A 219 1.54 28.19 -17.19
N PRO A 220 2.85 27.89 -17.12
CA PRO A 220 3.33 26.60 -17.59
C PRO A 220 2.84 25.50 -16.65
N ILE A 221 2.72 24.30 -17.21
CA ILE A 221 2.31 23.10 -16.48
C ILE A 221 3.53 22.18 -16.39
N VAL A 222 4.00 21.93 -15.17
CA VAL A 222 5.04 20.94 -14.90
C VAL A 222 4.39 19.56 -14.92
N GLU A 223 4.73 18.76 -15.93
CA GLU A 223 4.23 17.39 -16.11
C GLU A 223 5.03 16.43 -15.22
N LYS A 224 4.78 16.51 -13.91
CA LYS A 224 5.49 15.76 -12.87
C LYS A 224 5.71 14.29 -13.21
N TYR A 225 4.72 13.65 -13.82
CA TYR A 225 4.74 12.23 -14.17
C TYR A 225 5.59 11.85 -15.38
N LYS A 226 5.96 12.81 -16.22
CA LYS A 226 6.91 12.55 -17.32
C LYS A 226 8.36 12.68 -16.87
N ILE A 227 8.61 13.30 -15.71
CA ILE A 227 9.95 13.49 -15.13
C ILE A 227 10.27 12.32 -14.22
N LYS A 228 10.92 11.28 -14.77
CA LYS A 228 11.12 10.01 -14.06
C LYS A 228 12.06 10.12 -12.86
N VAL A 229 13.05 11.03 -12.94
CA VAL A 229 14.06 11.23 -11.91
C VAL A 229 13.66 12.33 -10.95
N TRP A 230 13.52 12.02 -9.66
CA TRP A 230 13.12 12.99 -8.64
C TRP A 230 14.01 14.24 -8.65
N ASN A 231 15.33 14.08 -8.70
CA ASN A 231 16.26 15.21 -8.67
C ASN A 231 16.12 16.13 -9.90
N GLU A 232 15.72 15.59 -11.06
CA GLU A 232 15.42 16.41 -12.23
C GLU A 232 14.14 17.22 -12.01
N TYR A 233 13.12 16.62 -11.39
CA TYR A 233 11.89 17.33 -11.01
C TYR A 233 12.20 18.48 -10.04
N ILE A 234 12.99 18.23 -8.99
CA ILE A 234 13.39 19.28 -8.04
C ILE A 234 14.21 20.37 -8.74
N SER A 235 15.15 20.01 -9.62
CA SER A 235 15.93 20.99 -10.37
C SER A 235 15.07 21.88 -11.27
N ILE A 236 13.99 21.34 -11.86
CA ILE A 236 13.01 22.11 -12.63
C ILE A 236 12.25 23.08 -11.73
N ILE A 237 11.78 22.62 -10.57
CA ILE A 237 11.05 23.44 -9.59
C ILE A 237 11.93 24.57 -9.08
N ASP A 238 13.14 24.25 -8.62
CA ASP A 238 14.11 25.23 -8.12
C ASP A 238 14.42 26.29 -9.19
N TYR A 239 14.66 25.88 -10.44
CA TYR A 239 14.92 26.82 -11.53
C TYR A 239 13.74 27.75 -11.82
N LEU A 240 12.50 27.24 -11.78
CA LEU A 240 11.30 28.05 -11.98
C LEU A 240 11.08 29.04 -10.81
N ASP A 241 11.29 28.59 -9.57
CA ASP A 241 11.17 29.41 -8.36
C ASP A 241 12.24 30.53 -8.35
N GLU A 242 13.50 30.21 -8.67
CA GLU A 242 14.61 31.17 -8.78
C GLU A 242 14.34 32.26 -9.84
N ASN A 243 13.60 31.91 -10.90
CA ASN A 243 13.20 32.84 -11.98
C ASN A 243 11.82 33.47 -11.74
N ASN A 244 11.21 33.31 -10.57
CA ASN A 244 9.90 33.85 -10.19
C ASN A 244 8.77 33.48 -11.18
N VAL A 245 8.77 32.25 -11.67
CA VAL A 245 7.71 31.73 -12.56
C VAL A 245 6.54 31.21 -11.74
N ASP A 246 5.33 31.64 -12.06
CA ASP A 246 4.09 31.08 -11.51
C ASP A 246 3.64 29.89 -12.37
N TYR A 247 3.68 28.67 -11.83
CA TYR A 247 3.40 27.42 -12.55
C TYR A 247 2.34 26.56 -11.85
N ILE A 248 1.80 25.59 -12.60
CA ILE A 248 0.93 24.54 -12.09
C ILE A 248 1.69 23.22 -12.14
N VAL A 249 1.64 22.43 -11.07
CA VAL A 249 2.15 21.05 -11.09
C VAL A 249 0.99 20.12 -11.42
N TYR A 250 1.08 19.43 -12.56
CA TYR A 250 0.13 18.39 -12.91
C TYR A 250 0.61 17.06 -12.32
N ALA A 251 -0.15 16.61 -11.34
CA ALA A 251 -0.10 15.27 -10.76
C ALA A 251 -1.40 14.53 -11.11
#